data_AF-A0A4R4ZKC3-F1
#
_entry.id   AF-A0A4R4ZKC3-F1
#
_cell.length_a   1.000
_cell.length_b   1.000
_cell.length_c   1.000
_cell.angle_alpha   90.00
_cell.angle_beta   90.00
_cell.angle_gamma   90.00
#
_symmetry.space_group_name_H-M   'P 1'
#
loop_
_entity.id
_entity.type
_entity.pdbx_description
1 polymer ?
#
loop_
_entity_poly.entity_id
_entity_poly.type
_entity_poly.pdbx_seq_one_letter_code
_entity_poly.pdbx_strand_id
1 'polypeptide(L)'
;MPDLRRVRELLLGAGYTVGGVREALGAVAGGALARDEIVPALRAAGGGSPVEVLTRLFWLQVPVEAGAIAAGDLVAAGLAEVSGGELRALLRVEPLEA
;
A
#
# COMPACT_ATOMS: atom_id res chain seq x y z
N MET A 1 4.50 -9.86 20.64
CA MET A 1 3.59 -9.99 19.48
C MET A 1 3.42 -8.62 18.87
N PRO A 2 3.46 -8.48 17.54
CA PRO A 2 3.24 -7.18 16.90
C PRO A 2 1.87 -6.60 17.26
N ASP A 3 1.80 -5.30 17.48
CA ASP A 3 0.56 -4.60 17.80
C ASP A 3 -0.18 -4.22 16.51
N LEU A 4 -1.05 -5.11 16.03
CA LEU A 4 -1.82 -4.89 14.80
C LEU A 4 -2.73 -3.66 14.86
N ARG A 5 -3.00 -3.09 16.05
CA ARG A 5 -3.72 -1.82 16.16
C ARG A 5 -2.91 -0.66 15.57
N ARG A 6 -1.60 -0.64 15.77
CA ARG A 6 -0.72 0.38 15.18
C ARG A 6 -0.64 0.25 13.66
N VAL A 7 -0.57 -0.99 13.17
CA VAL A 7 -0.67 -1.27 11.72
C VAL A 7 -1.99 -0.72 11.17
N ARG A 8 -3.11 -1.02 11.84
CA ARG A 8 -4.42 -0.49 11.44
C ARG A 8 -4.46 1.03 11.44
N GLU A 9 -3.94 1.69 12.48
CA GLU A 9 -3.87 3.14 12.57
C GLU A 9 -3.02 3.75 11.45
N LEU A 10 -1.89 3.14 11.11
CA LEU A 10 -1.05 3.55 9.97
C LEU A 10 -1.80 3.43 8.65
N LEU A 11 -2.40 2.27 8.37
CA LEU A 11 -3.13 2.04 7.11
C LEU A 11 -4.30 3.04 6.97
N LEU A 12 -5.06 3.26 8.04
CA LEU A 12 -6.17 4.21 8.03
C LEU A 12 -5.69 5.67 7.94
N GLY A 13 -4.65 6.04 8.68
CA GLY A 13 -4.07 7.38 8.65
C GLY A 13 -3.46 7.74 7.29
N ALA A 14 -2.97 6.74 6.55
CA ALA A 14 -2.51 6.88 5.17
C ALA A 14 -3.66 6.87 4.13
N GLY A 15 -4.91 6.70 4.54
CA GLY A 15 -6.05 6.59 3.64
C GLY A 15 -6.14 5.27 2.88
N TYR A 16 -5.38 4.24 3.27
CA TYR A 16 -5.36 2.93 2.63
C TYR A 16 -6.62 2.12 2.93
N THR A 17 -7.70 2.55 2.27
CA THR A 17 -9.06 2.04 2.34
C THR A 17 -9.58 1.82 0.93
N VAL A 18 -10.68 1.08 0.75
CA VAL A 18 -11.25 0.90 -0.60
C VAL A 18 -11.58 2.24 -1.25
N GLY A 19 -12.20 3.16 -0.49
CA GLY A 19 -12.52 4.50 -0.96
C GLY A 19 -11.27 5.32 -1.33
N GLY A 20 -10.28 5.37 -0.43
CA GLY A 20 -9.06 6.13 -0.66
C GLY A 20 -8.21 5.60 -1.83
N VAL A 21 -8.13 4.27 -2.01
CA VAL A 21 -7.46 3.68 -3.16
C VAL A 21 -8.21 4.01 -4.46
N ARG A 22 -9.55 3.89 -4.48
CA ARG A 22 -10.35 4.24 -5.67
C ARG A 22 -10.24 5.72 -6.03
N GLU A 23 -10.22 6.61 -5.04
CA GLU A 23 -10.03 8.04 -5.24
C GLU A 23 -8.65 8.33 -5.84
N ALA A 24 -7.59 7.75 -5.26
CA ALA A 24 -6.22 7.94 -5.74
C ALA A 24 -6.00 7.40 -7.16
N LEU A 25 -6.58 6.25 -7.49
CA LEU A 25 -6.43 5.63 -8.81
C LEU A 25 -7.39 6.19 -9.86
N GLY A 26 -8.50 6.79 -9.43
CA GLY A 26 -9.62 7.13 -10.29
C GLY A 26 -10.39 5.90 -10.80
N ALA A 27 -11.53 6.15 -11.44
CA ALA A 27 -12.49 5.11 -11.82
C ALA A 27 -11.90 4.02 -12.74
N VAL A 28 -11.05 4.43 -13.71
CA VAL A 28 -10.49 3.50 -14.69
C VAL A 28 -9.46 2.57 -14.06
N ALA A 29 -8.43 3.13 -13.39
CA ALA A 29 -7.37 2.30 -12.82
C ALA A 29 -7.84 1.54 -11.57
N GLY A 30 -8.74 2.12 -10.77
CA GLY A 30 -9.38 1.41 -9.67
C GLY A 30 -10.25 0.23 -10.14
N GLY A 31 -11.02 0.42 -11.22
CA GLY A 31 -11.82 -0.66 -11.82
C GLY A 31 -10.95 -1.75 -12.45
N ALA A 32 -9.82 -1.39 -13.07
CA ALA A 32 -8.85 -2.34 -13.60
C ALA A 32 -8.18 -3.15 -12.49
N LEU A 33 -7.72 -2.49 -11.42
CA LEU A 33 -7.08 -3.15 -10.28
C LEU A 33 -8.01 -4.13 -9.57
N ALA A 34 -9.31 -3.80 -9.46
CA ALA A 34 -10.32 -4.72 -8.93
C ALA A 34 -10.50 -6.00 -9.76
N ARG A 35 -9.94 -6.07 -10.97
CA ARG A 35 -9.87 -7.25 -11.84
C ARG A 35 -8.42 -7.78 -11.99
N ASP A 36 -7.54 -7.45 -11.05
CA ASP A 36 -6.11 -7.78 -11.06
C ASP A 36 -5.31 -7.23 -12.26
N GLU A 37 -5.85 -6.23 -12.97
CA GLU A 37 -5.13 -5.55 -14.05
C GLU A 37 -4.22 -4.45 -13.46
N ILE A 38 -2.96 -4.79 -13.20
CA ILE A 38 -2.04 -3.93 -12.43
C ILE A 38 -1.45 -2.74 -13.21
N VAL A 39 -1.40 -2.79 -14.54
CA VAL A 39 -0.68 -1.77 -15.35
C VAL A 39 -1.29 -0.37 -15.23
N PRO A 40 -2.62 -0.17 -15.32
CA PRO A 40 -3.24 1.13 -15.09
C PRO A 40 -2.96 1.66 -13.68
N ALA A 41 -2.99 0.79 -12.67
CA ALA A 41 -2.74 1.17 -11.28
C ALA A 41 -1.28 1.57 -11.04
N LEU A 42 -0.31 0.90 -11.66
CA LEU A 42 1.11 1.27 -11.60
C LEU A 42 1.38 2.68 -12.15
N ARG A 43 0.63 3.08 -13.19
CA ARG A 43 0.72 4.43 -13.78
C ARG A 43 0.05 5.48 -12.91
N ALA A 44 -1.09 5.15 -12.32
CA ALA A 44 -1.86 6.09 -11.50
C ALA A 44 -1.22 6.32 -10.12
N ALA A 45 -0.66 5.28 -9.48
CA ALA A 45 0.00 5.37 -8.18
C ALA A 45 1.47 5.82 -8.31
N GLY A 46 1.69 7.03 -8.84
CA GLY A 46 3.01 7.60 -9.08
C GLY A 46 3.30 8.88 -8.30
N GLY A 47 2.30 9.47 -7.65
CA GLY A 47 2.39 10.78 -7.00
C GLY A 47 3.11 10.80 -5.65
N GLY A 48 3.35 9.63 -5.04
CA GLY A 48 4.09 9.50 -3.78
C GLY A 48 3.29 9.85 -2.53
N SER A 49 1.97 10.06 -2.63
CA SER A 49 1.11 10.17 -1.45
C SER A 49 1.12 8.87 -0.64
N PRO A 50 0.83 8.90 0.68
CA PRO A 50 0.85 7.69 1.51
C PRO A 50 -0.03 6.55 0.99
N VAL A 51 -1.22 6.85 0.46
CA VAL A 51 -2.12 5.85 -0.14
C VAL A 51 -1.52 5.24 -1.41
N GLU A 52 -0.84 6.03 -2.25
CA GLU A 52 -0.16 5.53 -3.44
C GLU A 52 1.05 4.68 -3.06
N VAL A 53 1.84 5.11 -2.08
CA VAL A 53 2.99 4.34 -1.56
C VAL A 53 2.54 2.98 -1.05
N LEU A 54 1.48 2.92 -0.24
CA LEU A 54 0.94 1.66 0.26
C LEU A 54 0.28 0.82 -0.85
N THR A 55 -0.36 1.45 -1.84
CA THR A 55 -0.90 0.75 -3.01
C THR A 55 0.21 0.09 -3.82
N ARG A 56 1.31 0.80 -4.08
CA ARG A 56 2.50 0.25 -4.74
C ARG A 56 3.10 -0.90 -3.93
N LEU A 57 3.33 -0.67 -2.64
CA LEU A 57 3.97 -1.65 -1.75
C LEU A 57 3.13 -2.93 -1.64
N PHE A 58 1.88 -2.82 -1.19
CA PHE A 58 1.10 -3.98 -0.78
C PHE A 58 0.24 -4.60 -1.88
N TRP A 59 -0.41 -3.80 -2.72
CA TRP A 59 -1.28 -4.37 -3.75
C TRP A 59 -0.48 -4.71 -5.02
N LEU A 60 0.29 -3.73 -5.51
CA LEU A 60 1.08 -3.87 -6.74
C LEU A 60 2.39 -4.62 -6.53
N GLN A 61 2.78 -4.89 -5.27
CA GLN A 61 3.99 -5.63 -4.89
C GLN A 61 5.26 -5.01 -5.48
N VAL A 62 5.32 -3.69 -5.52
CA VAL A 62 6.47 -2.92 -6.00
C VAL A 62 7.20 -2.32 -4.81
N PRO A 63 8.51 -2.61 -4.64
CA PRO A 63 9.32 -1.95 -3.62
C PRO A 63 9.26 -0.42 -3.72
N VAL A 64 9.33 0.24 -2.58
CA VAL A 64 9.37 1.70 -2.46
C VAL A 64 10.60 2.11 -1.66
N GLU A 65 11.00 3.37 -1.72
CA GLU A 65 12.08 3.90 -0.86
C GLU A 65 11.76 3.65 0.63
N ALA A 66 12.75 3.22 1.42
CA ALA A 66 12.52 2.88 2.83
C ALA A 66 11.99 4.05 3.69
N GLY A 67 12.23 5.28 3.24
CA GLY A 67 11.73 6.52 3.86
C GLY A 67 10.39 7.02 3.32
N ALA A 68 9.78 6.34 2.34
CA ALA A 68 8.54 6.80 1.71
C ALA A 68 7.34 6.80 2.69
N ILE A 69 7.39 6.00 3.75
CA ILE A 69 6.41 5.97 4.83
C ILE A 69 7.06 5.47 6.12
N ALA A 70 6.55 5.88 7.28
CA ALA A 70 6.99 5.39 8.58
C ALA A 70 6.59 3.91 8.79
N ALA A 71 7.35 2.97 8.24
CA ALA A 71 6.99 1.56 8.12
C ALA A 71 7.36 0.67 9.32
N GLY A 72 7.80 1.24 10.44
CA GLY A 72 8.30 0.48 11.59
C GLY A 72 7.31 -0.57 12.11
N ASP A 73 6.02 -0.21 12.21
CA ASP A 73 4.97 -1.13 12.64
C ASP A 73 4.66 -2.21 11.58
N LEU A 74 4.80 -1.90 10.29
CA LEU A 74 4.63 -2.88 9.19
C LEU A 74 5.73 -3.93 9.23
N VAL A 75 6.98 -3.50 9.47
CA VAL A 75 8.14 -4.39 9.59
C VAL A 75 8.06 -5.24 10.86
N ALA A 76 7.72 -4.63 12.00
CA ALA A 76 7.53 -5.37 13.25
C ALA A 76 6.41 -6.42 13.14
N ALA A 77 5.39 -6.16 12.32
CA ALA A 77 4.30 -7.10 12.03
C ALA A 77 4.63 -8.17 10.98
N GLY A 78 5.81 -8.12 10.35
CA GLY A 78 6.20 -9.06 9.30
C GLY A 78 5.44 -8.87 7.98
N LEU A 79 4.82 -7.69 7.78
CA LEU A 79 4.14 -7.36 6.53
C LEU A 79 5.10 -6.87 5.46
N ALA A 80 6.22 -6.29 5.88
CA ALA A 80 7.24 -5.74 5.02
C ALA A 80 8.64 -5.92 5.63
N GLU A 81 9.68 -5.72 4.83
CA GLU A 81 11.07 -5.67 5.26
C GLU A 81 11.78 -4.47 4.64
N VAL A 82 12.82 -3.98 5.31
CA VAL A 82 13.75 -3.00 4.74
C VAL A 82 14.99 -3.74 4.26
N SER A 83 15.30 -3.64 2.97
CA SER A 83 16.45 -4.28 2.34
C SER A 83 17.01 -3.40 1.23
N GLY A 84 18.32 -3.17 1.25
CA GLY A 84 19.00 -2.41 0.19
C GLY A 84 18.52 -0.95 0.02
N GLY A 85 17.96 -0.33 1.06
CA GLY A 85 17.39 1.02 0.98
C GLY A 85 15.93 1.07 0.54
N GLU A 86 15.34 -0.08 0.23
CA GLU A 86 13.95 -0.22 -0.16
C GLU A 86 13.12 -0.86 0.96
N LEU A 87 11.85 -0.47 1.04
CA LEU A 87 10.80 -1.18 1.75
C LEU A 87 10.12 -2.14 0.77
N ARG A 88 10.08 -3.43 1.13
CA ARG A 88 9.54 -4.52 0.31
C ARG A 88 8.40 -5.21 1.05
N ALA A 89 7.29 -5.47 0.37
CA ALA A 89 6.20 -6.22 0.96
C ALA A 89 6.57 -7.71 1.05
N LEU A 90 6.31 -8.31 2.20
CA LEU A 90 6.41 -9.76 2.41
C LEU A 90 5.06 -10.45 2.19
N LEU A 91 3.96 -9.71 2.35
CA LEU A 91 2.59 -10.17 2.12
C LEU A 91 1.86 -9.18 1.22
N ARG A 92 0.89 -9.69 0.44
CA ARG A 92 -0.12 -8.85 -0.19
C ARG A 92 -1.15 -8.46 0.87
N VAL A 93 -1.39 -7.16 0.99
CA VAL A 93 -2.44 -6.59 1.83
C VAL A 93 -3.32 -5.76 0.92
N GLU A 94 -4.62 -5.97 0.95
CA GLU A 94 -5.58 -5.24 0.13
C GLU A 94 -6.75 -4.75 1.00
N PRO A 95 -7.24 -3.52 0.79
CA PRO A 95 -8.47 -3.08 1.42
C PRO A 95 -9.65 -3.88 0.88
N LEU A 96 -10.51 -4.38 1.76
CA LEU A 96 -11.75 -5.07 1.41
C LEU A 96 -12.95 -4.22 1.79
N GLU A 97 -14.01 -4.30 0.98
CA GLU A 97 -15.32 -3.78 1.37
C GLU A 97 -15.84 -4.61 2.55
N ALA A 98 -16.55 -3.96 3.48
CA ALA A 98 -17.13 -4.62 4.65
C ALA A 98 -18.39 -5.42 4.31
#